data_AF-A0A7W2B6S7-F1
#
_entry.id   AF-A0A7W2B6S7-F1
#
_cell.length_a   1.000
_cell.length_b   1.000
_cell.length_c   1.000
_cell.angle_alpha   90.00
_cell.angle_beta   90.00
_cell.angle_gamma   90.00
#
_symmetry.space_group_name_H-M   'P 1'
#
loop_
_entity.id
_entity.type
_entity.pdbx_description
1 polymer ?
#
loop_
_entity_poly.entity_id
_entity_poly.type
_entity_poly.pdbx_seq_one_letter_code
_entity_poly.pdbx_strand_id
1 'polypeptide(L)'
;MKSQTITALTQSEGLSSNLRDITWVETNIPCQVACPAGTDIPGYIEAINHGRLDEAYTINFRDNIFPGVLGRVCARPCEDACRHGRPSNGDSVAICSLKRSSHDLGGVLRTLPKIKPSSGYRIAVIGAGVAGLATARDLALDGHKVVVYEKHHRPGGMMVQGIPSFRLPRDVIELEIDQVLSLGIDLKCGVSIGDDESLDSLVESYDAVVLAAGTLSGNRLHVPGDDLPGIEHGLRFLMEVNEQGRRHIGSKVTVIGGGYTAMDCARTAVRLGADTTVYYRRGPQDMVVLPGEVQELLNENGTMKYFQAPHQFFGEVSVQQAEFLKTVINVEDGRPVVQTEEGSSIDIDTDSVILATGQIAETHWVSGQIGKLIMHGQSRVLVEDEFNTRHPKVFVAGDFATGATTLIDAIAHGRKAALRVTRF
;
A
#
# COMPACT_ATOMS: atom_id res chain seq x y z
N MET A 1 30.71 -37.44 -28.48
CA MET A 1 31.32 -36.15 -28.06
C MET A 1 31.40 -35.22 -29.26
N LYS A 2 30.51 -34.23 -29.37
CA LYS A 2 30.70 -33.04 -30.20
C LYS A 2 30.18 -31.82 -29.44
N SER A 3 31.12 -30.91 -29.25
CA SER A 3 31.11 -29.53 -28.75
C SER A 3 29.75 -28.82 -28.69
N GLN A 4 29.31 -28.47 -27.49
CA GLN A 4 28.37 -27.38 -27.24
C GLN A 4 29.16 -26.07 -27.23
N THR A 5 28.82 -25.16 -28.13
CA THR A 5 29.36 -23.80 -28.13
C THR A 5 28.65 -23.01 -27.04
N ILE A 6 29.26 -22.96 -25.86
CA ILE A 6 28.87 -22.05 -24.78
C ILE A 6 29.39 -20.67 -25.15
N THR A 7 28.50 -19.72 -25.40
CA THR A 7 28.83 -18.30 -25.63
C THR A 7 29.47 -17.68 -24.38
N ALA A 8 30.38 -16.74 -24.58
CA ALA A 8 31.30 -16.17 -23.56
C ALA A 8 30.67 -15.44 -22.36
N LEU A 9 29.36 -15.58 -22.10
CA LEU A 9 28.61 -14.81 -21.10
C LEU A 9 27.86 -15.64 -20.05
N THR A 10 28.05 -16.96 -19.99
CA THR A 10 27.43 -17.77 -18.93
C THR A 10 28.46 -18.71 -18.31
N GLN A 11 29.14 -18.22 -17.26
CA GLN A 11 29.70 -19.10 -16.22
C GLN A 11 28.62 -19.35 -15.16
N SER A 12 28.46 -20.59 -14.73
CA SER A 12 27.47 -21.06 -13.77
C SER A 12 27.72 -20.62 -12.31
N GLU A 13 28.85 -19.96 -12.05
CA GLU A 13 29.20 -19.35 -10.76
C GLU A 13 29.79 -17.96 -11.00
N GLY A 14 28.93 -16.96 -11.10
CA GLY A 14 29.33 -15.56 -11.24
C GLY A 14 29.72 -14.94 -9.90
N LEU A 15 30.87 -15.32 -9.34
CA LEU A 15 31.48 -14.57 -8.24
C LEU A 15 32.34 -13.45 -8.83
N SER A 16 31.81 -12.22 -8.81
CA SER A 16 32.61 -11.02 -9.06
C SER A 16 33.62 -10.84 -7.94
N SER A 17 34.92 -10.89 -8.25
CA SER A 17 36.00 -10.49 -7.33
C SER A 17 36.11 -8.97 -7.15
N ASN A 18 35.39 -8.21 -7.98
CA ASN A 18 35.27 -6.78 -7.82
C ASN A 18 34.21 -6.53 -6.74
N LEU A 19 34.64 -6.29 -5.51
CA LEU A 19 33.81 -5.63 -4.51
C LEU A 19 33.52 -4.24 -5.10
N ARG A 20 32.44 -4.12 -5.88
CA ARG A 20 31.85 -2.80 -6.11
C ARG A 20 31.65 -2.23 -4.72
N ASP A 21 32.35 -1.15 -4.41
CA ASP A 21 32.23 -0.50 -3.12
C ASP A 21 30.74 -0.21 -2.91
N ILE A 22 30.12 -0.95 -1.99
CA ILE A 22 28.68 -0.87 -1.74
C ILE A 22 28.35 0.58 -1.36
N THR A 23 29.23 1.22 -0.60
CA THR A 23 29.18 2.64 -0.27
C THR A 23 29.17 3.51 -1.52
N TRP A 24 30.02 3.21 -2.51
CA TRP A 24 30.06 3.95 -3.76
C TRP A 24 28.76 3.78 -4.54
N VAL A 25 28.24 2.56 -4.67
CA VAL A 25 26.97 2.28 -5.38
C VAL A 25 25.81 2.97 -4.68
N GLU A 26 25.73 2.87 -3.36
CA GLU A 26 24.68 3.50 -2.56
C GLU A 26 24.71 5.03 -2.72
N THR A 27 25.90 5.62 -2.63
CA THR A 27 26.08 7.08 -2.79
C THR A 27 25.76 7.54 -4.22
N ASN A 28 26.08 6.72 -5.23
CA ASN A 28 25.98 7.10 -6.63
C ASN A 28 24.73 6.61 -7.36
N ILE A 29 23.88 5.81 -6.73
CA ILE A 29 22.59 5.40 -7.28
C ILE A 29 21.49 5.67 -6.24
N PRO A 30 21.30 6.95 -5.84
CA PRO A 30 20.43 7.29 -4.72
C PRO A 30 18.95 6.94 -4.98
N CYS A 31 18.51 6.93 -6.24
CA CYS A 31 17.15 6.55 -6.60
C CYS A 31 16.86 5.07 -6.30
N GLN A 32 17.82 4.16 -6.56
CA GLN A 32 17.68 2.73 -6.28
C GLN A 32 17.72 2.46 -4.78
N VAL A 33 18.63 3.12 -4.05
CA VAL A 33 18.70 3.01 -2.58
C VAL A 33 17.42 3.50 -1.92
N ALA A 34 16.85 4.61 -2.41
CA ALA A 34 15.62 5.17 -1.87
C ALA A 34 14.37 4.36 -2.24
N CYS A 35 14.46 3.42 -3.20
CA CYS A 35 13.35 2.54 -3.51
C CYS A 35 13.30 1.40 -2.47
N PRO A 36 12.23 1.26 -1.67
CA PRO A 36 12.14 0.21 -0.65
C PRO A 36 12.33 -1.21 -1.20
N ALA A 37 11.83 -1.48 -2.41
CA ALA A 37 12.00 -2.77 -3.06
C ALA A 37 13.38 -2.98 -3.72
N GLY A 38 14.23 -1.95 -3.76
CA GLY A 38 15.57 -2.01 -4.36
C GLY A 38 15.58 -2.06 -5.89
N THR A 39 14.51 -1.60 -6.56
CA THR A 39 14.35 -1.68 -8.01
C THR A 39 15.52 -1.04 -8.76
N ASP A 40 16.04 -1.74 -9.78
CA ASP A 40 17.11 -1.25 -10.67
C ASP A 40 16.61 -0.13 -11.60
N ILE A 41 16.50 1.07 -11.02
CA ILE A 41 16.00 2.27 -11.69
C ILE A 41 16.87 2.70 -12.87
N PRO A 42 18.21 2.83 -12.73
CA PRO A 42 19.05 3.17 -13.87
C PRO A 42 18.94 2.14 -15.00
N GLY A 43 18.89 0.84 -14.67
CA GLY A 43 18.81 -0.24 -15.64
C GLY A 43 17.57 -0.15 -16.53
N TYR A 44 16.39 0.03 -15.94
CA TYR A 44 15.17 0.14 -16.77
C TYR A 44 15.06 1.48 -17.50
N ILE A 45 15.58 2.58 -16.94
CA ILE A 45 15.62 3.88 -17.65
C ILE A 45 16.53 3.77 -18.87
N GLU A 46 17.69 3.13 -18.73
CA GLU A 46 18.62 2.89 -19.84
C GLU A 46 17.99 2.01 -20.93
N ALA A 47 17.23 0.97 -20.54
CA ALA A 47 16.48 0.16 -21.49
C ALA A 47 15.41 0.97 -22.24
N ILE A 48 14.67 1.85 -21.55
CA ILE A 48 13.71 2.77 -22.18
C ILE A 48 14.41 3.70 -23.17
N ASN A 49 15.56 4.28 -22.79
CA ASN A 49 16.35 5.17 -23.64
C ASN A 49 16.78 4.50 -24.96
N HIS A 50 16.99 3.18 -24.93
CA HIS A 50 17.32 2.39 -26.11
C HIS A 50 16.10 1.78 -26.83
N GLY A 51 14.87 2.17 -26.46
CA GLY A 51 13.65 1.62 -27.05
C GLY A 51 13.31 0.18 -26.66
N ARG A 52 13.98 -0.38 -25.65
CA ARG A 52 13.79 -1.77 -25.18
C ARG A 52 12.77 -1.81 -24.04
N LEU A 53 11.51 -1.52 -24.36
CA LEU A 53 10.43 -1.36 -23.37
C LEU A 53 10.12 -2.65 -22.61
N ASP A 54 10.08 -3.79 -23.29
CA ASP A 54 9.82 -5.11 -22.69
C ASP A 54 10.92 -5.48 -21.69
N GLU A 55 12.17 -5.17 -22.03
CA GLU A 55 13.32 -5.35 -21.13
C GLU A 55 13.20 -4.43 -19.92
N ALA A 56 12.84 -3.16 -20.12
CA ALA A 56 12.61 -2.20 -19.04
C ALA A 56 11.51 -2.67 -18.08
N TYR A 57 10.40 -3.18 -18.61
CA TYR A 57 9.33 -3.79 -17.81
C TYR A 57 9.87 -4.98 -17.01
N THR A 58 10.64 -5.86 -17.65
CA THR A 58 11.23 -7.05 -17.02
C THR A 58 12.18 -6.68 -15.89
N ILE A 59 13.03 -5.66 -16.08
CA ILE A 59 13.95 -5.16 -15.06
C ILE A 59 13.16 -4.65 -13.85
N ASN A 60 12.08 -3.88 -14.06
CA ASN A 60 11.20 -3.46 -12.98
C ASN A 60 10.57 -4.66 -12.25
N PHE A 61 10.00 -5.60 -13.01
CA PHE A 61 9.23 -6.74 -12.51
C PHE A 61 10.04 -7.68 -11.61
N ARG A 62 11.38 -7.65 -11.68
CA ARG A 62 12.25 -8.45 -10.79
C ARG A 62 12.02 -8.11 -9.32
N ASP A 63 11.96 -6.82 -9.01
CA ASP A 63 11.93 -6.32 -7.63
C ASP A 63 10.61 -5.66 -7.27
N ASN A 64 10.11 -4.83 -8.18
CA ASN A 64 8.79 -4.25 -8.09
C ASN A 64 7.81 -5.17 -8.83
N ILE A 65 7.09 -6.00 -8.09
CA ILE A 65 6.22 -7.03 -8.63
C ILE A 65 4.94 -6.47 -9.29
N PHE A 66 4.72 -5.16 -9.22
CA PHE A 66 3.61 -4.46 -9.88
C PHE A 66 4.08 -3.19 -10.62
N PRO A 67 4.90 -3.28 -11.69
CA PRO A 67 5.41 -2.12 -12.42
C PRO A 67 4.34 -1.18 -12.99
N GLY A 68 3.29 -1.73 -13.59
CA GLY A 68 2.14 -1.03 -14.15
C GLY A 68 1.31 -0.32 -13.10
N VAL A 69 1.07 -0.97 -11.95
CA VAL A 69 0.42 -0.33 -10.80
C VAL A 69 1.29 0.79 -10.23
N LEU A 70 2.56 0.51 -9.90
CA LEU A 70 3.46 1.50 -9.32
C LEU A 70 3.95 2.55 -10.32
N GLY A 71 3.64 2.42 -11.62
CA GLY A 71 3.80 3.49 -12.59
C GLY A 71 2.72 4.58 -12.45
N ARG A 72 1.61 4.26 -11.76
CA ARG A 72 0.46 5.15 -11.59
C ARG A 72 0.38 5.72 -10.18
N VAL A 73 0.56 4.88 -9.16
CA VAL A 73 0.22 5.23 -7.76
C VAL A 73 1.38 5.09 -6.77
N CYS A 74 2.62 4.91 -7.23
CA CYS A 74 3.77 4.87 -6.33
C CYS A 74 3.96 6.20 -5.59
N ALA A 75 4.44 6.13 -4.34
CA ALA A 75 4.83 7.29 -3.55
C ALA A 75 6.14 7.97 -4.00
N ARG A 76 6.86 7.34 -4.94
CA ARG A 76 8.04 7.87 -5.65
C ARG A 76 9.20 8.37 -4.75
N PRO A 77 9.59 7.67 -3.66
CA PRO A 77 10.74 8.09 -2.84
C PRO A 77 12.06 8.19 -3.65
N CYS A 78 12.13 7.43 -4.74
CA CYS A 78 13.23 7.49 -5.70
C CYS A 78 13.36 8.82 -6.47
N GLU A 79 12.26 9.55 -6.67
CA GLU A 79 12.26 10.87 -7.33
C GLU A 79 12.78 11.94 -6.35
N ASP A 80 12.41 11.86 -5.07
CA ASP A 80 12.91 12.77 -4.04
C ASP A 80 14.44 12.64 -3.85
N ALA A 81 14.95 11.40 -3.91
CA ALA A 81 16.38 11.12 -3.80
C ALA A 81 17.16 11.35 -5.11
N CYS A 82 16.49 11.72 -6.21
CA CYS A 82 17.11 11.78 -7.53
C CYS A 82 18.24 12.81 -7.56
N ARG A 83 19.41 12.42 -8.10
CA ARG A 83 20.56 13.33 -8.24
C ARG A 83 20.25 14.55 -9.12
N HIS A 84 19.38 14.40 -10.12
CA HIS A 84 18.98 15.49 -11.00
C HIS A 84 18.17 16.56 -10.27
N GLY A 85 17.41 16.20 -9.24
CA GLY A 85 16.66 17.13 -8.39
C GLY A 85 17.49 17.86 -7.34
N ARG A 86 18.83 17.66 -7.30
CA ARG A 86 19.70 18.39 -6.37
C ARG A 86 19.78 19.87 -6.75
N PRO A 87 20.04 20.76 -5.76
CA PRO A 87 20.23 22.17 -6.05
C PRO A 87 21.20 22.39 -7.22
N SER A 88 20.81 23.25 -8.16
CA SER A 88 21.55 23.60 -9.38
C SER A 88 21.56 22.57 -10.52
N ASN A 89 20.98 21.37 -10.34
CA ASN A 89 20.95 20.33 -11.39
C ASN A 89 19.64 20.29 -12.21
N GLY A 90 18.58 20.93 -11.72
CA GLY A 90 17.25 20.94 -12.35
C GLY A 90 16.23 20.11 -11.58
N ASP A 91 15.22 19.61 -12.29
CA ASP A 91 14.15 18.79 -11.72
C ASP A 91 14.55 17.32 -11.63
N SER A 92 13.93 16.60 -10.70
CA SER A 92 14.03 15.14 -10.63
C SER A 92 13.51 14.48 -11.89
N VAL A 93 14.13 13.36 -12.27
CA VAL A 93 13.62 12.52 -13.36
C VAL A 93 12.23 12.00 -12.99
N ALA A 94 11.29 12.01 -13.92
CA ALA A 94 9.95 11.44 -13.76
C ALA A 94 9.97 9.90 -13.83
N ILE A 95 10.67 9.29 -12.87
CA ILE A 95 10.93 7.85 -12.75
C ILE A 95 9.63 7.03 -12.77
N CYS A 96 8.60 7.48 -12.06
CA CYS A 96 7.29 6.82 -12.02
C CYS A 96 6.61 6.82 -13.40
N SER A 97 6.70 7.92 -14.13
CA SER A 97 6.14 8.03 -15.49
C SER A 97 6.91 7.16 -16.50
N LEU A 98 8.24 7.06 -16.36
CA LEU A 98 9.06 6.15 -17.18
C LEU A 98 8.74 4.68 -16.88
N LYS A 99 8.53 4.33 -15.61
CA LYS A 99 8.06 2.99 -15.24
C LYS A 99 6.71 2.69 -15.91
N ARG A 100 5.77 3.63 -15.86
CA ARG A 100 4.48 3.50 -16.54
C ARG A 100 4.62 3.31 -18.04
N SER A 101 5.50 4.06 -18.71
CA SER A 101 5.68 3.94 -20.16
C SER A 101 6.20 2.56 -20.57
N SER A 102 7.06 1.92 -19.76
CA SER A 102 7.50 0.55 -20.02
C SER A 102 6.37 -0.47 -19.99
N HIS A 103 5.37 -0.28 -19.12
CA HIS A 103 4.17 -1.13 -19.06
C HIS A 103 3.18 -0.80 -20.20
N ASP A 104 2.88 0.49 -20.40
CA ASP A 104 1.81 0.92 -21.33
C ASP A 104 2.19 0.76 -22.81
N LEU A 105 3.49 0.86 -23.13
CA LEU A 105 3.99 0.82 -24.51
C LEU A 105 4.77 -0.45 -24.84
N GLY A 106 5.17 -1.23 -23.83
CA GLY A 106 5.89 -2.49 -24.00
C GLY A 106 4.97 -3.70 -24.12
N GLY A 107 5.53 -4.82 -24.58
CA GLY A 107 4.98 -6.15 -24.43
C GLY A 107 5.15 -6.62 -22.99
N VAL A 108 4.04 -6.69 -22.24
CA VAL A 108 4.08 -7.17 -20.86
C VAL A 108 4.37 -8.69 -20.86
N LEU A 109 5.55 -9.09 -20.38
CA LEU A 109 5.94 -10.49 -20.22
C LEU A 109 5.01 -11.21 -19.25
N ARG A 110 4.49 -12.38 -19.62
CA ARG A 110 3.43 -13.03 -18.82
C ARG A 110 3.91 -13.87 -17.64
N THR A 111 5.15 -14.36 -17.63
CA THR A 111 5.59 -15.36 -16.64
C THR A 111 7.08 -15.27 -16.30
N LEU A 112 7.42 -15.31 -15.01
CA LEU A 112 8.79 -15.56 -14.55
C LEU A 112 9.10 -17.06 -14.59
N PRO A 113 10.32 -17.48 -14.97
CA PRO A 113 10.71 -18.88 -14.85
C PRO A 113 10.80 -19.26 -13.36
N LYS A 114 10.32 -20.46 -13.01
CA LYS A 114 10.59 -21.04 -11.69
C LYS A 114 12.09 -21.22 -11.52
N ILE A 115 12.66 -20.65 -10.47
CA ILE A 115 14.11 -20.57 -10.30
C ILE A 115 14.62 -21.78 -9.50
N LYS A 116 13.92 -22.18 -8.44
CA LYS A 116 14.35 -23.29 -7.57
C LYS A 116 13.50 -24.56 -7.76
N PRO A 117 14.09 -25.77 -7.58
CA PRO A 117 13.34 -27.00 -7.43
C PRO A 117 12.37 -26.93 -6.26
N SER A 118 11.39 -27.85 -6.23
CA SER A 118 10.46 -27.92 -5.10
C SER A 118 11.21 -28.11 -3.78
N SER A 119 10.88 -27.29 -2.77
CA SER A 119 11.43 -27.38 -1.42
C SER A 119 10.75 -28.47 -0.57
N GLY A 120 9.56 -28.93 -0.98
CA GLY A 120 8.71 -29.84 -0.21
C GLY A 120 7.83 -29.17 0.86
N TYR A 121 8.08 -27.89 1.19
CA TYR A 121 7.33 -27.16 2.22
C TYR A 121 6.06 -26.51 1.67
N ARG A 122 5.03 -26.43 2.52
CA ARG A 122 3.74 -25.82 2.24
C ARG A 122 3.52 -24.62 3.14
N ILE A 123 3.22 -23.47 2.55
CA ILE A 123 3.09 -22.19 3.25
C ILE A 123 1.72 -21.59 2.97
N ALA A 124 1.03 -21.13 4.02
CA ALA A 124 -0.19 -20.35 3.91
C ALA A 124 0.11 -18.85 4.03
N VAL A 125 -0.47 -18.03 3.15
CA VAL A 125 -0.41 -16.57 3.25
C VAL A 125 -1.85 -16.05 3.40
N ILE A 126 -2.09 -15.26 4.44
CA ILE A 126 -3.41 -14.69 4.76
C ILE A 126 -3.45 -13.24 4.27
N GLY A 127 -4.29 -12.98 3.28
CA GLY A 127 -4.42 -11.71 2.56
C GLY A 127 -3.76 -11.77 1.19
N ALA A 128 -4.53 -11.53 0.13
CA ALA A 128 -4.04 -11.36 -1.25
C ALA A 128 -3.86 -9.86 -1.60
N GLY A 129 -3.50 -9.05 -0.61
CA GLY A 129 -3.04 -7.67 -0.83
C GLY A 129 -1.60 -7.60 -1.32
N VAL A 130 -1.07 -6.37 -1.44
CA VAL A 130 0.26 -6.12 -1.99
C VAL A 130 1.37 -6.91 -1.30
N ALA A 131 1.44 -6.85 0.03
CA ALA A 131 2.45 -7.58 0.79
C ALA A 131 2.26 -9.10 0.71
N GLY A 132 1.02 -9.59 0.75
CA GLY A 132 0.72 -11.02 0.67
C GLY A 132 1.11 -11.62 -0.68
N LEU A 133 0.79 -10.92 -1.77
CA LEU A 133 1.19 -11.32 -3.12
C LEU A 133 2.72 -11.23 -3.32
N ALA A 134 3.38 -10.22 -2.74
CA ALA A 134 4.84 -10.13 -2.74
C ALA A 134 5.50 -11.29 -2.02
N THR A 135 5.02 -11.60 -0.82
CA THR A 135 5.48 -12.75 -0.04
C THR A 135 5.27 -14.05 -0.82
N ALA A 136 4.06 -14.26 -1.35
CA ALA A 136 3.70 -15.48 -2.05
C ALA A 136 4.53 -15.70 -3.31
N ARG A 137 4.78 -14.63 -4.09
CA ARG A 137 5.66 -14.66 -5.26
C ARG A 137 7.06 -15.13 -4.91
N ASP A 138 7.70 -14.48 -3.94
CA ASP A 138 9.10 -14.76 -3.60
C ASP A 138 9.24 -16.17 -2.98
N LEU A 139 8.27 -16.62 -2.17
CA LEU A 139 8.21 -18.00 -1.68
C LEU A 139 8.04 -19.03 -2.80
N ALA A 140 7.21 -18.74 -3.80
CA ALA A 140 7.02 -19.62 -4.95
C ALA A 140 8.28 -19.69 -5.84
N LEU A 141 8.98 -18.57 -6.03
CA LEU A 141 10.28 -18.53 -6.71
C LEU A 141 11.35 -19.35 -5.96
N ASP A 142 11.24 -19.42 -4.64
CA ASP A 142 12.07 -20.24 -3.76
C ASP A 142 11.72 -21.73 -3.76
N GLY A 143 10.66 -22.14 -4.49
CA GLY A 143 10.28 -23.54 -4.68
C GLY A 143 9.26 -24.07 -3.68
N HIS A 144 8.72 -23.23 -2.80
CA HIS A 144 7.68 -23.61 -1.84
C HIS A 144 6.31 -23.73 -2.50
N LYS A 145 5.45 -24.60 -1.97
CA LYS A 145 4.04 -24.64 -2.36
C LYS A 145 3.26 -23.62 -1.53
N VAL A 146 2.69 -22.61 -2.19
CA VAL A 146 2.02 -21.49 -1.51
C VAL A 146 0.52 -21.52 -1.77
N VAL A 147 -0.26 -21.37 -0.70
CA VAL A 147 -1.70 -21.13 -0.75
C VAL A 147 -2.00 -19.76 -0.17
N VAL A 148 -2.68 -18.90 -0.92
CA VAL A 148 -3.10 -17.56 -0.48
C VAL A 148 -4.58 -17.59 -0.16
N TYR A 149 -4.96 -17.10 1.02
CA TYR A 149 -6.34 -16.97 1.47
C TYR A 149 -6.75 -15.50 1.44
N GLU A 150 -7.87 -15.18 0.80
CA GLU A 150 -8.37 -13.81 0.63
C GLU A 150 -9.84 -13.74 1.03
N LYS A 151 -10.16 -12.78 1.91
CA LYS A 151 -11.52 -12.56 2.41
C LYS A 151 -12.45 -12.03 1.32
N HIS A 152 -11.94 -11.15 0.46
CA HIS A 152 -12.69 -10.54 -0.63
C HIS A 152 -12.87 -11.50 -1.80
N HIS A 153 -13.84 -11.22 -2.67
CA HIS A 153 -14.06 -12.02 -3.89
C HIS A 153 -12.97 -11.83 -4.95
N ARG A 154 -12.19 -10.75 -4.86
CA ARG A 154 -11.10 -10.44 -5.78
C ARG A 154 -9.81 -10.13 -5.01
N PRO A 155 -8.65 -10.66 -5.46
CA PRO A 155 -7.36 -10.32 -4.88
C PRO A 155 -6.95 -8.89 -5.23
N GLY A 156 -5.90 -8.40 -4.56
CA GLY A 156 -5.27 -7.11 -4.84
C GLY A 156 -5.25 -6.15 -3.64
N GLY A 157 -6.04 -6.43 -2.59
CA GLY A 157 -6.09 -5.60 -1.38
C GLY A 157 -6.32 -4.12 -1.73
N MET A 158 -5.57 -3.22 -1.10
CA MET A 158 -5.73 -1.77 -1.34
C MET A 158 -5.65 -1.35 -2.82
N MET A 159 -4.99 -2.11 -3.71
CA MET A 159 -5.01 -1.82 -5.15
C MET A 159 -6.42 -1.89 -5.76
N VAL A 160 -7.24 -2.85 -5.30
CA VAL A 160 -8.62 -3.06 -5.78
C VAL A 160 -9.63 -2.43 -4.83
N GLN A 161 -9.50 -2.69 -3.53
CA GLN A 161 -10.43 -2.27 -2.49
C GLN A 161 -10.30 -0.79 -2.13
N GLY A 162 -9.07 -0.25 -2.08
CA GLY A 162 -8.81 1.11 -1.59
C GLY A 162 -8.71 2.16 -2.69
N ILE A 163 -7.97 1.87 -3.76
CA ILE A 163 -7.62 2.87 -4.78
C ILE A 163 -8.71 2.94 -5.86
N PRO A 164 -9.30 4.12 -6.12
CA PRO A 164 -10.32 4.29 -7.14
C PRO A 164 -9.84 3.93 -8.56
N SER A 165 -10.75 3.40 -9.38
CA SER A 165 -10.45 2.96 -10.76
C SER A 165 -9.96 4.09 -11.68
N PHE A 166 -10.33 5.35 -11.40
CA PHE A 166 -9.86 6.51 -12.17
C PHE A 166 -8.37 6.83 -11.91
N ARG A 167 -7.79 6.35 -10.79
CA ARG A 167 -6.33 6.43 -10.53
C ARG A 167 -5.63 5.15 -10.95
N LEU A 168 -6.25 4.01 -10.70
CA LEU A 168 -5.66 2.70 -10.94
C LEU A 168 -6.63 1.77 -11.70
N PRO A 169 -6.46 1.65 -13.02
CA PRO A 169 -7.28 0.77 -13.86
C PRO A 169 -7.22 -0.68 -13.40
N ARG A 170 -8.37 -1.38 -13.45
CA ARG A 170 -8.51 -2.74 -12.92
C ARG A 170 -7.81 -3.80 -13.77
N ASP A 171 -7.82 -3.61 -15.08
CA ASP A 171 -7.10 -4.45 -16.06
C ASP A 171 -5.60 -4.49 -15.80
N VAL A 172 -5.00 -3.36 -15.41
CA VAL A 172 -3.57 -3.28 -15.04
C VAL A 172 -3.30 -4.12 -13.78
N ILE A 173 -4.17 -4.04 -12.77
CA ILE A 173 -4.01 -4.83 -11.54
C ILE A 173 -4.18 -6.32 -11.83
N GLU A 174 -5.24 -6.69 -12.55
CA GLU A 174 -5.57 -8.07 -12.89
C GLU A 174 -4.43 -8.74 -13.65
N LEU A 175 -3.88 -8.06 -14.66
CA LEU A 175 -2.73 -8.53 -15.44
C LEU A 175 -1.53 -8.88 -14.54
N GLU A 176 -1.16 -8.01 -13.61
CA GLU A 176 0.04 -8.20 -12.79
C GLU A 176 -0.17 -9.21 -11.65
N ILE A 177 -1.40 -9.31 -11.14
CA ILE A 177 -1.77 -10.41 -10.23
C ILE A 177 -1.67 -11.75 -10.97
N ASP A 178 -2.18 -11.85 -12.20
CA ASP A 178 -2.11 -13.07 -13.00
C ASP A 178 -0.65 -13.50 -13.25
N GLN A 179 0.25 -12.55 -13.47
CA GLN A 179 1.69 -12.83 -13.56
C GLN A 179 2.24 -13.45 -12.27
N VAL A 180 1.85 -12.95 -11.10
CA VAL A 180 2.25 -13.52 -9.82
C VAL A 180 1.69 -14.94 -9.66
N LEU A 181 0.40 -15.13 -9.92
CA LEU A 181 -0.27 -16.42 -9.77
C LEU A 181 0.24 -17.48 -10.76
N SER A 182 0.76 -17.07 -11.91
CA SER A 182 1.36 -17.96 -12.92
C SER A 182 2.53 -18.82 -12.39
N LEU A 183 3.09 -18.46 -11.23
CA LEU A 183 4.10 -19.26 -10.52
C LEU A 183 3.52 -20.54 -9.89
N GLY A 184 2.22 -20.79 -10.01
CA GLY A 184 1.53 -21.94 -9.43
C GLY A 184 1.16 -21.72 -7.96
N ILE A 185 0.79 -20.48 -7.63
CA ILE A 185 0.26 -20.10 -6.32
C ILE A 185 -1.23 -20.42 -6.30
N ASP A 186 -1.69 -21.17 -5.31
CA ASP A 186 -3.10 -21.51 -5.16
C ASP A 186 -3.83 -20.37 -4.44
N LEU A 187 -4.68 -19.61 -5.12
CA LEU A 187 -5.46 -18.52 -4.53
C LEU A 187 -6.88 -18.98 -4.15
N LYS A 188 -7.29 -18.70 -2.92
CA LYS A 188 -8.64 -18.95 -2.39
C LYS A 188 -9.29 -17.63 -1.96
N CYS A 189 -10.11 -17.06 -2.83
CA CYS A 189 -10.92 -15.88 -2.54
C CYS A 189 -12.22 -16.23 -1.81
N GLY A 190 -12.82 -15.24 -1.13
CA GLY A 190 -14.05 -15.42 -0.36
C GLY A 190 -13.89 -16.27 0.91
N VAL A 191 -12.66 -16.34 1.46
CA VAL A 191 -12.36 -17.09 2.68
C VAL A 191 -11.80 -16.16 3.75
N SER A 192 -12.60 -15.90 4.78
CA SER A 192 -12.22 -15.08 5.94
C SER A 192 -11.58 -15.94 7.03
N ILE A 193 -10.31 -15.69 7.35
CA ILE A 193 -9.66 -16.35 8.49
C ILE A 193 -10.17 -15.72 9.79
N GLY A 194 -10.73 -16.54 10.66
CA GLY A 194 -11.46 -16.14 11.86
C GLY A 194 -12.95 -16.47 11.80
N ASP A 195 -13.54 -16.42 10.60
CA ASP A 195 -14.98 -16.69 10.40
C ASP A 195 -15.22 -18.04 9.69
N ASP A 196 -14.54 -18.26 8.55
CA ASP A 196 -14.70 -19.46 7.71
C ASP A 196 -13.69 -20.57 8.06
N GLU A 197 -12.46 -20.16 8.41
CA GLU A 197 -11.34 -21.04 8.78
C GLU A 197 -10.62 -20.47 10.01
N SER A 198 -10.14 -21.31 10.92
CA SER A 198 -9.37 -20.83 12.07
C SER A 198 -7.88 -20.71 11.76
N LEU A 199 -7.22 -19.72 12.37
CA LEU A 199 -5.78 -19.58 12.26
C LEU A 199 -5.03 -20.82 12.79
N ASP A 200 -5.52 -21.42 13.88
CA ASP A 200 -4.93 -22.62 14.48
C ASP A 200 -4.96 -23.82 13.52
N SER A 201 -6.05 -24.00 12.77
CA SER A 201 -6.17 -25.02 11.71
C SER A 201 -5.11 -24.86 10.62
N LEU A 202 -4.83 -23.62 10.21
CA LEU A 202 -3.77 -23.35 9.23
C LEU A 202 -2.38 -23.64 9.82
N VAL A 203 -2.13 -23.27 11.08
CA VAL A 203 -0.85 -23.52 11.76
C VAL A 203 -0.56 -25.02 11.89
N GLU A 204 -1.60 -25.84 12.08
CA GLU A 204 -1.49 -27.29 12.09
C GLU A 204 -1.27 -27.89 10.68
N SER A 205 -1.89 -27.30 9.66
CA SER A 205 -1.91 -27.84 8.30
C SER A 205 -0.69 -27.46 7.44
N TYR A 206 -0.02 -26.36 7.78
CA TYR A 206 1.08 -25.78 7.01
C TYR A 206 2.40 -25.76 7.81
N ASP A 207 3.52 -25.71 7.07
CA ASP A 207 4.84 -25.63 7.68
C ASP A 207 5.14 -24.23 8.22
N ALA A 208 4.60 -23.20 7.55
CA ALA A 208 4.59 -21.81 8.00
C ALA A 208 3.30 -21.08 7.58
N VAL A 209 2.95 -20.04 8.31
CA VAL A 209 1.80 -19.16 8.04
C VAL A 209 2.26 -17.70 8.08
N VAL A 210 1.90 -16.91 7.07
CA VAL A 210 2.20 -15.47 7.00
C VAL A 210 0.91 -14.65 7.09
N LEU A 211 0.83 -13.75 8.06
CA LEU A 211 -0.29 -12.84 8.26
C LEU A 211 -0.03 -11.53 7.51
N ALA A 212 -0.74 -11.31 6.40
CA ALA A 212 -0.63 -10.14 5.53
C ALA A 212 -2.00 -9.47 5.29
N ALA A 213 -2.85 -9.46 6.32
CA ALA A 213 -4.25 -9.02 6.24
C ALA A 213 -4.46 -7.49 6.13
N GLY A 214 -3.39 -6.70 6.22
CA GLY A 214 -3.44 -5.24 6.13
C GLY A 214 -4.17 -4.55 7.29
N THR A 215 -4.46 -3.26 7.13
CA THR A 215 -5.16 -2.43 8.11
C THR A 215 -6.58 -2.12 7.64
N LEU A 216 -7.54 -3.01 7.88
CA LEU A 216 -8.89 -2.87 7.32
C LEU A 216 -9.89 -2.08 8.20
N SER A 217 -9.50 -1.65 9.39
CA SER A 217 -10.36 -0.84 10.28
C SER A 217 -9.92 0.62 10.30
N GLY A 218 -10.87 1.55 10.22
CA GLY A 218 -10.60 2.99 10.31
C GLY A 218 -10.44 3.51 11.75
N ASN A 219 -9.74 4.62 11.92
CA ASN A 219 -9.66 5.34 13.20
C ASN A 219 -10.93 6.16 13.47
N ARG A 220 -11.44 6.11 14.70
CA ARG A 220 -12.50 7.04 15.18
C ARG A 220 -11.89 8.35 15.67
N LEU A 221 -12.71 9.39 15.71
CA LEU A 221 -12.30 10.72 16.17
C LEU A 221 -12.39 10.86 17.69
N HIS A 222 -13.30 10.11 18.32
CA HIS A 222 -13.62 10.19 19.74
C HIS A 222 -14.09 11.58 20.17
N VAL A 223 -14.88 12.22 19.30
CA VAL A 223 -15.57 13.48 19.57
C VAL A 223 -17.08 13.24 19.69
N PRO A 224 -17.83 14.11 20.40
CA PRO A 224 -19.27 13.92 20.54
C PRO A 224 -19.97 13.83 19.18
N GLY A 225 -20.84 12.84 19.02
CA GLY A 225 -21.63 12.62 17.80
C GLY A 225 -20.89 11.93 16.64
N ASP A 226 -19.64 11.46 16.81
CA ASP A 226 -18.88 10.79 15.75
C ASP A 226 -19.39 9.38 15.36
N ASP A 227 -20.47 8.92 16.00
CA ASP A 227 -21.19 7.68 15.75
C ASP A 227 -22.57 7.89 15.11
N LEU A 228 -22.96 9.13 14.82
CA LEU A 228 -24.21 9.45 14.15
C LEU A 228 -24.29 8.76 12.76
N PRO A 229 -25.49 8.31 12.34
CA PRO A 229 -25.71 7.85 10.97
C PRO A 229 -25.30 8.92 9.95
N GLY A 230 -24.71 8.50 8.83
CA GLY A 230 -24.11 9.42 7.85
C GLY A 230 -22.64 9.76 8.10
N ILE A 231 -22.07 9.33 9.23
CA ILE A 231 -20.63 9.38 9.49
C ILE A 231 -20.03 7.98 9.30
N GLU A 232 -18.97 7.88 8.51
CA GLU A 232 -18.31 6.59 8.26
C GLU A 232 -16.82 6.71 7.97
N HIS A 233 -16.11 5.57 7.95
CA HIS A 233 -14.69 5.54 7.58
C HIS A 233 -14.50 5.53 6.07
N GLY A 234 -13.52 6.31 5.60
CA GLY A 234 -13.19 6.44 4.19
C GLY A 234 -12.80 5.13 3.51
N LEU A 235 -12.16 4.20 4.24
CA LEU A 235 -11.86 2.89 3.67
C LEU A 235 -13.14 2.11 3.32
N ARG A 236 -14.13 2.10 4.20
CA ARG A 236 -15.42 1.43 3.95
C ARG A 236 -16.13 2.04 2.74
N PHE A 237 -16.15 3.37 2.67
CA PHE A 237 -16.72 4.10 1.54
C PHE A 237 -16.06 3.70 0.21
N LEU A 238 -14.72 3.73 0.15
CA LEU A 238 -13.98 3.39 -1.05
C LEU A 238 -14.15 1.93 -1.45
N MET A 239 -14.12 1.01 -0.47
CA MET A 239 -14.35 -0.42 -0.71
C MET A 239 -15.72 -0.67 -1.34
N GLU A 240 -16.78 -0.07 -0.78
CA GLU A 240 -18.13 -0.23 -1.30
C GLU A 240 -18.24 0.29 -2.75
N VAL A 241 -17.70 1.48 -3.03
CA VAL A 241 -17.69 2.04 -4.39
C VAL A 241 -16.88 1.16 -5.36
N ASN A 242 -15.71 0.67 -4.94
CA ASN A 242 -14.82 -0.12 -5.80
C ASN A 242 -15.34 -1.52 -6.08
N GLU A 243 -16.04 -2.14 -5.12
CA GLU A 243 -16.58 -3.48 -5.27
C GLU A 243 -17.95 -3.50 -5.94
N GLN A 244 -18.81 -2.51 -5.66
CA GLN A 244 -20.18 -2.46 -6.16
C GLN A 244 -20.36 -1.55 -7.38
N GLY A 245 -19.39 -0.69 -7.66
CA GLY A 245 -19.40 0.24 -8.80
C GLY A 245 -20.37 1.43 -8.67
N ARG A 246 -21.15 1.49 -7.58
CA ARG A 246 -22.09 2.59 -7.31
C ARG A 246 -22.37 2.66 -5.82
N ARG A 247 -22.66 3.88 -5.33
CA ARG A 247 -23.09 4.12 -3.96
C ARG A 247 -23.92 5.40 -3.88
N HIS A 248 -24.89 5.44 -2.98
CA HIS A 248 -25.55 6.70 -2.63
C HIS A 248 -24.67 7.48 -1.64
N ILE A 249 -24.58 8.79 -1.83
CA ILE A 249 -23.89 9.72 -0.94
C ILE A 249 -24.74 10.99 -0.81
N GLY A 250 -24.63 11.69 0.32
CA GLY A 250 -25.31 12.96 0.54
C GLY A 250 -24.87 14.06 -0.43
N SER A 251 -25.62 15.17 -0.46
CA SER A 251 -25.35 16.26 -1.40
C SER A 251 -24.18 17.12 -0.94
N LYS A 252 -24.03 17.31 0.37
CA LYS A 252 -22.89 17.99 1.02
C LYS A 252 -22.03 16.99 1.78
N VAL A 253 -20.78 16.81 1.34
CA VAL A 253 -19.85 15.82 1.91
C VAL A 253 -18.67 16.50 2.58
N THR A 254 -18.45 16.15 3.84
CA THR A 254 -17.30 16.59 4.64
C THR A 254 -16.31 15.44 4.76
N VAL A 255 -15.11 15.59 4.19
CA VAL A 255 -14.03 14.60 4.34
C VAL A 255 -13.01 15.11 5.34
N ILE A 256 -12.61 14.29 6.31
CA ILE A 256 -11.65 14.67 7.36
C ILE A 256 -10.36 13.88 7.18
N GLY A 257 -9.27 14.56 6.80
CA GLY A 257 -7.95 13.94 6.63
C GLY A 257 -7.06 14.66 5.62
N GLY A 258 -5.76 14.34 5.62
CA GLY A 258 -4.75 14.96 4.75
C GLY A 258 -3.84 13.96 4.02
N GLY A 259 -4.25 12.69 3.94
CA GLY A 259 -3.52 11.63 3.24
C GLY A 259 -4.22 11.15 1.97
N TYR A 260 -3.65 10.13 1.32
CA TYR A 260 -4.19 9.59 0.05
C TYR A 260 -5.64 9.14 0.18
N THR A 261 -6.00 8.45 1.27
CA THR A 261 -7.40 8.06 1.52
C THR A 261 -8.34 9.25 1.52
N ALA A 262 -7.95 10.41 2.07
CA ALA A 262 -8.79 11.60 2.06
C ALA A 262 -8.98 12.15 0.65
N MET A 263 -7.91 12.20 -0.15
CA MET A 263 -7.97 12.65 -1.55
C MET A 263 -8.81 11.71 -2.40
N ASP A 264 -8.63 10.39 -2.25
CA ASP A 264 -9.41 9.37 -2.95
C ASP A 264 -10.89 9.42 -2.57
N CYS A 265 -11.21 9.56 -1.28
CA CYS A 265 -12.58 9.71 -0.81
C CYS A 265 -13.22 10.97 -1.41
N ALA A 266 -12.53 12.10 -1.34
CA ALA A 266 -13.07 13.37 -1.79
C ALA A 266 -13.34 13.37 -3.30
N ARG A 267 -12.36 12.95 -4.11
CA ARG A 267 -12.50 12.86 -5.57
C ARG A 267 -13.52 11.80 -6.00
N THR A 268 -13.72 10.76 -5.20
CA THR A 268 -14.80 9.79 -5.43
C THR A 268 -16.16 10.39 -5.11
N ALA A 269 -16.31 11.11 -4.00
CA ALA A 269 -17.54 11.80 -3.63
C ALA A 269 -17.96 12.85 -4.68
N VAL A 270 -17.00 13.64 -5.17
CA VAL A 270 -17.22 14.60 -6.28
C VAL A 270 -17.73 13.89 -7.53
N ARG A 271 -17.14 12.76 -7.93
CA ARG A 271 -17.60 11.95 -9.07
C ARG A 271 -18.97 11.32 -8.88
N LEU A 272 -19.38 11.10 -7.63
CA LEU A 272 -20.74 10.68 -7.29
C LEU A 272 -21.74 11.85 -7.25
N GLY A 273 -21.29 13.08 -7.51
CA GLY A 273 -22.14 14.27 -7.66
C GLY A 273 -22.27 15.11 -6.40
N ALA A 274 -21.45 14.90 -5.36
CA ALA A 274 -21.52 15.64 -4.11
C ALA A 274 -20.68 16.93 -4.12
N ASP A 275 -21.20 17.98 -3.50
CA ASP A 275 -20.42 19.15 -3.08
C ASP A 275 -19.51 18.74 -1.91
N THR A 276 -18.20 18.70 -2.17
CA THR A 276 -17.26 18.03 -1.30
C THR A 276 -16.20 18.99 -0.78
N THR A 277 -16.07 19.07 0.54
CA THR A 277 -15.00 19.81 1.22
C THR A 277 -14.16 18.90 2.09
N VAL A 278 -12.84 18.96 1.92
CA VAL A 278 -11.85 18.27 2.74
C VAL A 278 -11.35 19.21 3.83
N TYR A 279 -11.32 18.74 5.06
CA TYR A 279 -10.79 19.45 6.21
C TYR A 279 -9.55 18.75 6.75
N TYR A 280 -8.47 19.53 6.92
CA TYR A 280 -7.22 19.06 7.49
C TYR A 280 -6.79 19.92 8.68
N ARG A 281 -6.44 19.25 9.77
CA ARG A 281 -6.02 19.86 11.04
C ARG A 281 -4.60 20.46 11.04
N ARG A 282 -3.91 20.45 9.90
CA ARG A 282 -2.56 21.01 9.72
C ARG A 282 -2.49 21.80 8.42
N GLY A 283 -1.31 22.34 8.12
CA GLY A 283 -1.06 23.09 6.89
C GLY A 283 -0.77 22.19 5.68
N PRO A 284 -0.76 22.78 4.48
CA PRO A 284 -0.46 22.05 3.23
C PRO A 284 0.91 21.37 3.25
N GLN A 285 1.91 21.98 3.91
CA GLN A 285 3.26 21.43 4.05
C GLN A 285 3.32 20.12 4.86
N ASP A 286 2.30 19.85 5.67
CA ASP A 286 2.23 18.67 6.53
C ASP A 286 1.39 17.54 5.90
N MET A 287 0.92 17.71 4.66
CA MET A 287 0.18 16.66 3.96
C MET A 287 1.12 15.55 3.49
N VAL A 288 0.63 14.30 3.51
CA VAL A 288 1.42 13.10 3.17
C VAL A 288 1.16 12.62 1.74
N VAL A 289 0.65 13.49 0.87
CA VAL A 289 0.29 13.19 -0.52
C VAL A 289 1.28 13.83 -1.49
N LEU A 290 1.39 13.27 -2.70
CA LEU A 290 2.25 13.83 -3.74
C LEU A 290 1.82 15.25 -4.14
N PRO A 291 2.77 16.09 -4.58
CA PRO A 291 2.46 17.33 -5.27
C PRO A 291 1.47 17.08 -6.43
N GLY A 292 0.38 17.84 -6.46
CA GLY A 292 -0.66 17.72 -7.48
C GLY A 292 -1.91 16.93 -7.03
N GLU A 293 -1.85 16.09 -6.00
CA GLU A 293 -3.05 15.35 -5.52
C GLU A 293 -4.17 16.29 -5.05
N VAL A 294 -3.80 17.39 -4.38
CA VAL A 294 -4.75 18.45 -4.02
C VAL A 294 -5.22 19.22 -5.25
N GLN A 295 -4.34 19.47 -6.23
CA GLN A 295 -4.71 20.19 -7.45
C GLN A 295 -5.74 19.40 -8.26
N GLU A 296 -5.62 18.08 -8.32
CA GLU A 296 -6.60 17.19 -8.94
C GLU A 296 -7.99 17.29 -8.28
N LEU A 297 -8.04 17.38 -6.95
CA LEU A 297 -9.29 17.63 -6.23
C LEU A 297 -9.90 18.99 -6.61
N LEU A 298 -9.08 20.05 -6.64
CA LEU A 298 -9.52 21.40 -7.01
C LEU A 298 -10.00 21.48 -8.47
N ASN A 299 -9.32 20.78 -9.38
CA ASN A 299 -9.70 20.70 -10.81
C ASN A 299 -11.06 20.04 -11.01
N GLU A 300 -11.50 19.22 -10.06
CA GLU A 300 -12.80 18.56 -10.06
C GLU A 300 -13.86 19.36 -9.28
N ASN A 301 -13.55 20.58 -8.84
CA ASN A 301 -14.39 21.46 -8.02
C ASN A 301 -14.59 21.00 -6.56
N GLY A 302 -13.72 20.12 -6.05
CA GLY A 302 -13.63 19.88 -4.62
C GLY A 302 -12.95 21.04 -3.90
N THR A 303 -13.22 21.20 -2.60
CA THR A 303 -12.62 22.25 -1.77
C THR A 303 -11.68 21.65 -0.72
N MET A 304 -10.59 22.35 -0.41
CA MET A 304 -9.67 22.00 0.68
C MET A 304 -9.63 23.12 1.73
N LYS A 305 -9.78 22.78 3.01
CA LYS A 305 -9.67 23.67 4.16
C LYS A 305 -8.56 23.16 5.08
N TYR A 306 -7.64 24.04 5.43
CA TYR A 306 -6.51 23.77 6.32
C TYR A 306 -6.74 24.36 7.70
N PHE A 307 -5.95 23.89 8.66
CA PHE A 307 -5.94 24.34 10.04
C PHE A 307 -7.33 24.28 10.71
N GLN A 308 -8.09 23.23 10.42
CA GLN A 308 -9.42 23.01 10.99
C GLN A 308 -9.57 21.55 11.42
N ALA A 309 -10.07 21.34 12.63
CA ALA A 309 -10.34 20.01 13.18
C ALA A 309 -11.80 19.91 13.66
N PRO A 310 -12.45 18.75 13.48
CA PRO A 310 -13.81 18.53 13.98
C PRO A 310 -13.80 18.59 15.51
N HIS A 311 -14.80 19.26 16.09
CA HIS A 311 -15.02 19.33 17.53
C HIS A 311 -16.22 18.51 17.98
N GLN A 312 -17.31 18.58 17.22
CA GLN A 312 -18.55 17.85 17.52
C GLN A 312 -19.41 17.72 16.25
N PHE A 313 -20.24 16.68 16.21
CA PHE A 313 -21.26 16.50 15.17
C PHE A 313 -22.68 16.59 15.77
N PHE A 314 -23.62 17.11 14.98
CA PHE A 314 -25.01 17.31 15.37
C PHE A 314 -25.96 16.69 14.35
N GLY A 315 -27.08 16.17 14.85
CA GLY A 315 -28.15 15.60 14.05
C GLY A 315 -29.18 14.84 14.88
N GLU A 316 -30.44 14.81 14.43
CA GLU A 316 -31.51 14.06 15.11
C GLU A 316 -31.56 12.58 14.66
N VAL A 317 -31.45 12.34 13.35
CA VAL A 317 -31.54 11.00 12.73
C VAL A 317 -30.22 10.60 12.08
N SER A 318 -29.61 11.54 11.36
CA SER A 318 -28.29 11.45 10.75
C SER A 318 -27.55 12.75 10.98
N VAL A 319 -26.25 12.78 10.70
CA VAL A 319 -25.48 14.02 10.71
C VAL A 319 -26.15 15.05 9.79
N GLN A 320 -26.24 16.28 10.30
CA GLN A 320 -26.78 17.45 9.61
C GLN A 320 -25.79 18.62 9.66
N GLN A 321 -24.95 18.65 10.69
CA GLN A 321 -23.98 19.71 10.92
C GLN A 321 -22.75 19.17 11.63
N ALA A 322 -21.59 19.75 11.31
CA ALA A 322 -20.33 19.50 11.97
C ALA A 322 -19.75 20.83 12.46
N GLU A 323 -19.42 20.92 13.74
CA GLU A 323 -18.70 22.05 14.31
C GLU A 323 -17.20 21.78 14.21
N PHE A 324 -16.47 22.74 13.64
CA PHE A 324 -15.02 22.74 13.54
C PHE A 324 -14.41 23.83 14.40
N LEU A 325 -13.22 23.58 14.92
CA LEU A 325 -12.37 24.61 15.53
C LEU A 325 -11.15 24.87 14.65
N LYS A 326 -10.69 26.13 14.64
CA LYS A 326 -9.37 26.44 14.08
C LYS A 326 -8.29 25.76 14.90
N THR A 327 -7.22 25.37 14.22
CA THR A 327 -6.07 24.73 14.86
C THR A 327 -4.81 25.53 14.66
N VAL A 328 -3.99 25.57 15.70
CA VAL A 328 -2.62 26.07 15.64
C VAL A 328 -1.65 24.91 15.85
N ILE A 329 -0.51 24.97 15.17
CA ILE A 329 0.56 23.98 15.33
C ILE A 329 1.61 24.59 16.24
N ASN A 330 1.76 24.00 17.42
CA ASN A 330 2.84 24.30 18.35
C ASN A 330 3.92 23.23 18.24
N VAL A 331 5.14 23.55 18.69
CA VAL A 331 6.24 22.58 18.76
C VAL A 331 6.48 22.26 20.22
N GLU A 332 6.23 21.01 20.62
CA GLU A 332 6.53 20.49 21.95
C GLU A 332 7.53 19.34 21.80
N ASP A 333 8.66 19.39 22.51
CA ASP A 333 9.74 18.40 22.43
C ASP A 333 10.21 18.09 20.99
N GLY A 334 10.26 19.11 20.14
CA GLY A 334 10.65 18.99 18.73
C GLY A 334 9.60 18.33 17.83
N ARG A 335 8.39 18.04 18.35
CA ARG A 335 7.29 17.45 17.61
C ARG A 335 6.15 18.45 17.41
N PRO A 336 5.55 18.49 16.21
CA PRO A 336 4.39 19.33 15.96
C PRO A 336 3.15 18.78 16.68
N VAL A 337 2.66 19.53 17.66
CA VAL A 337 1.42 19.27 18.40
C VAL A 337 0.33 20.20 17.88
N VAL A 338 -0.81 19.62 17.52
CA VAL A 338 -1.97 20.36 17.02
C VAL A 338 -2.86 20.70 18.22
N GLN A 339 -3.13 21.99 18.42
CA GLN A 339 -4.03 22.49 19.46
C GLN A 339 -5.19 23.24 18.81
N THR A 340 -6.39 23.10 19.38
CA THR A 340 -7.58 23.84 18.94
C THR A 340 -7.64 25.21 19.61
N GLU A 341 -8.07 26.22 18.86
CA GLU A 341 -8.28 27.58 19.38
C GLU A 341 -9.71 27.70 19.95
N GLU A 342 -9.83 27.96 21.26
CA GLU A 342 -11.14 28.17 21.89
C GLU A 342 -11.86 29.41 21.31
N GLY A 343 -13.18 29.35 21.20
CA GLY A 343 -13.99 30.44 20.64
C GLY A 343 -13.87 30.63 19.13
N SER A 344 -13.23 29.69 18.42
CA SER A 344 -13.05 29.71 16.96
C SER A 344 -14.02 28.81 16.19
N SER A 345 -15.20 28.52 16.77
CA SER A 345 -16.15 27.57 16.20
C SER A 345 -16.68 28.01 14.84
N ILE A 346 -16.77 27.03 13.95
CA ILE A 346 -17.30 27.17 12.60
C ILE A 346 -18.27 26.02 12.36
N ASP A 347 -19.54 26.36 12.19
CA ASP A 347 -20.58 25.38 11.89
C ASP A 347 -20.66 25.14 10.38
N ILE A 348 -20.63 23.87 10.00
CA ILE A 348 -20.67 23.41 8.61
C ILE A 348 -21.84 22.48 8.42
N ASP A 349 -22.78 22.84 7.54
CA ASP A 349 -23.84 21.93 7.10
C ASP A 349 -23.24 20.74 6.35
N THR A 350 -23.65 19.52 6.70
CA THR A 350 -23.15 18.31 6.05
C THR A 350 -24.20 17.19 6.11
N ASP A 351 -24.35 16.47 5.00
CA ASP A 351 -25.25 15.32 4.90
C ASP A 351 -24.49 14.00 5.09
N SER A 352 -23.16 14.03 4.95
CA SER A 352 -22.30 12.86 5.01
C SER A 352 -20.88 13.25 5.42
N VAL A 353 -20.34 12.54 6.41
CA VAL A 353 -18.98 12.75 6.90
C VAL A 353 -18.13 11.50 6.64
N ILE A 354 -17.00 11.69 5.96
CA ILE A 354 -16.05 10.62 5.67
C ILE A 354 -14.77 10.83 6.48
N LEU A 355 -14.52 9.90 7.41
CA LEU A 355 -13.34 9.87 8.27
C LEU A 355 -12.17 9.18 7.57
N ALA A 356 -11.18 9.97 7.14
CA ALA A 356 -9.95 9.51 6.50
C ALA A 356 -8.72 9.77 7.40
N THR A 357 -8.83 9.40 8.68
CA THR A 357 -7.88 9.70 9.77
C THR A 357 -6.91 8.56 10.09
N GLY A 358 -6.71 7.66 9.13
CA GLY A 358 -5.83 6.49 9.27
C GLY A 358 -6.57 5.19 9.53
N GLN A 359 -5.80 4.10 9.56
CA GLN A 359 -6.29 2.74 9.59
C GLN A 359 -5.47 1.90 10.57
N ILE A 360 -6.07 0.82 11.07
CA ILE A 360 -5.48 -0.11 12.02
C ILE A 360 -5.76 -1.56 11.61
N ALA A 361 -4.93 -2.46 12.11
CA ALA A 361 -5.10 -3.88 11.94
C ALA A 361 -6.26 -4.38 12.81
N GLU A 362 -7.12 -5.22 12.22
CA GLU A 362 -8.08 -6.00 12.99
C GLU A 362 -7.40 -7.30 13.42
N THR A 363 -7.31 -7.54 14.73
CA THR A 363 -6.58 -8.69 15.27
C THR A 363 -7.48 -9.66 16.02
N HIS A 364 -8.79 -9.45 16.06
CA HIS A 364 -9.72 -10.26 16.86
C HIS A 364 -9.64 -11.76 16.51
N TRP A 365 -9.44 -12.07 15.22
CA TRP A 365 -9.30 -13.42 14.66
C TRP A 365 -7.96 -14.11 14.94
N VAL A 366 -6.95 -13.38 15.40
CA VAL A 366 -5.65 -13.97 15.77
C VAL A 366 -5.79 -14.71 17.11
N SER A 367 -5.29 -15.94 17.22
CA SER A 367 -5.42 -16.73 18.46
C SER A 367 -4.54 -16.22 19.59
N GLY A 368 -4.87 -16.56 20.84
CA GLY A 368 -4.14 -16.11 22.03
C GLY A 368 -2.68 -16.59 22.09
N GLN A 369 -2.34 -17.68 21.40
CA GLN A 369 -0.99 -18.26 21.36
C GLN A 369 0.03 -17.38 20.64
N ILE A 370 -0.41 -16.51 19.73
CA ILE A 370 0.43 -15.62 18.93
C ILE A 370 0.76 -14.33 19.70
N GLY A 371 -0.03 -13.99 20.72
CA GLY A 371 0.11 -12.77 21.52
C GLY A 371 -0.43 -11.52 20.80
N LYS A 372 -1.16 -10.68 21.53
CA LYS A 372 -1.67 -9.39 21.05
C LYS A 372 -1.16 -8.27 21.94
N LEU A 373 -0.84 -7.14 21.34
CA LEU A 373 -0.58 -5.90 22.05
C LEU A 373 -1.77 -4.96 21.83
N ILE A 374 -2.18 -4.24 22.88
CA ILE A 374 -3.10 -3.11 22.78
C ILE A 374 -2.29 -1.86 23.07
N MET A 375 -2.15 -0.97 22.09
CA MET A 375 -1.52 0.34 22.24
C MET A 375 -2.52 1.42 21.86
N HIS A 376 -2.75 2.39 22.75
CA HIS A 376 -3.65 3.52 22.48
C HIS A 376 -5.05 3.12 21.97
N GLY A 377 -5.61 2.00 22.50
CA GLY A 377 -6.90 1.48 22.07
C GLY A 377 -6.89 0.71 20.73
N GLN A 378 -5.73 0.56 20.11
CA GLN A 378 -5.54 -0.15 18.85
C GLN A 378 -4.83 -1.49 19.12
N SER A 379 -5.33 -2.57 18.53
CA SER A 379 -4.65 -3.86 18.65
C SER A 379 -3.66 -4.05 17.52
N ARG A 380 -2.44 -4.47 17.87
CA ARG A 380 -1.41 -4.93 16.94
C ARG A 380 -1.02 -6.35 17.30
N VAL A 381 -0.61 -7.13 16.31
CA VAL A 381 0.02 -8.43 16.59
C VAL A 381 1.34 -8.16 17.29
N LEU A 382 1.60 -8.90 18.37
CA LEU A 382 2.87 -8.79 19.07
C LEU A 382 3.92 -9.56 18.28
N VAL A 383 4.98 -8.86 17.90
CA VAL A 383 6.09 -9.41 17.13
C VAL A 383 7.34 -9.45 18.00
N GLU A 384 8.10 -10.54 17.93
CA GLU A 384 9.37 -10.70 18.66
C GLU A 384 10.53 -9.98 17.94
N ASP A 385 10.44 -9.87 16.62
CA ASP A 385 11.29 -9.05 15.76
C ASP A 385 10.45 -8.40 14.64
N GLU A 386 11.05 -7.97 13.53
CA GLU A 386 10.33 -7.33 12.41
C GLU A 386 9.27 -8.25 11.75
N PHE A 387 9.41 -9.58 11.83
CA PHE A 387 8.57 -10.53 11.08
C PHE A 387 8.00 -11.67 11.92
N ASN A 388 8.67 -12.10 12.99
CA ASN A 388 8.31 -13.30 13.76
C ASN A 388 7.28 -12.92 14.82
N THR A 389 6.24 -13.75 14.95
CA THR A 389 5.35 -13.68 16.12
C THR A 389 5.87 -14.57 17.25
N ARG A 390 5.15 -14.62 18.38
CA ARG A 390 5.49 -15.58 19.46
C ARG A 390 5.28 -17.04 19.08
N HIS A 391 4.50 -17.32 18.04
CA HIS A 391 4.35 -18.68 17.54
C HIS A 391 5.43 -18.94 16.48
N PRO A 392 6.25 -20.00 16.61
CA PRO A 392 7.46 -20.19 15.79
C PRO A 392 7.18 -20.38 14.30
N LYS A 393 5.98 -20.87 13.94
CA LYS A 393 5.53 -21.04 12.55
C LYS A 393 4.80 -19.83 11.95
N VAL A 394 4.55 -18.78 12.72
CA VAL A 394 3.68 -17.67 12.30
C VAL A 394 4.49 -16.38 12.17
N PHE A 395 4.38 -15.78 10.99
CA PHE A 395 5.06 -14.55 10.60
C PHE A 395 4.06 -13.46 10.22
N VAL A 396 4.48 -12.20 10.19
CA VAL A 396 3.68 -11.06 9.74
C VAL A 396 4.34 -10.34 8.56
N ALA A 397 3.52 -9.72 7.71
CA ALA A 397 4.01 -8.96 6.56
C ALA A 397 3.16 -7.73 6.24
N GLY A 398 3.81 -6.70 5.70
CA GLY A 398 3.17 -5.48 5.21
C GLY A 398 2.47 -4.69 6.30
N ASP A 399 1.41 -4.00 5.91
CA ASP A 399 0.68 -3.08 6.79
C ASP A 399 0.10 -3.75 8.04
N PHE A 400 -0.13 -5.06 8.02
CA PHE A 400 -0.54 -5.81 9.21
C PHE A 400 0.54 -5.80 10.31
N ALA A 401 1.81 -5.79 9.91
CA ALA A 401 2.96 -5.67 10.80
C ALA A 401 3.27 -4.19 11.11
N THR A 402 3.40 -3.37 10.07
CA THR A 402 3.98 -2.02 10.15
C THR A 402 2.96 -0.94 10.52
N GLY A 403 1.66 -1.19 10.31
CA GLY A 403 0.64 -0.15 10.13
C GLY A 403 0.58 0.31 8.67
N ALA A 404 -0.43 1.10 8.32
CA ALA A 404 -0.65 1.55 6.93
C ALA A 404 0.57 2.30 6.37
N THR A 405 1.10 1.83 5.23
CA THR A 405 2.25 2.42 4.53
C THR A 405 1.96 2.65 3.04
N THR A 406 2.99 2.73 2.20
CA THR A 406 2.86 2.84 0.75
C THR A 406 2.93 1.46 0.10
N LEU A 407 2.41 1.33 -1.12
CA LEU A 407 2.45 0.05 -1.83
C LEU A 407 3.89 -0.48 -2.03
N ILE A 408 4.87 0.41 -2.28
CA ILE A 408 6.26 -0.01 -2.48
C ILE A 408 6.92 -0.48 -1.17
N ASP A 409 6.56 0.11 -0.03
CA ASP A 409 7.00 -0.36 1.29
C ASP A 409 6.39 -1.72 1.61
N ALA A 410 5.09 -1.91 1.32
CA ALA A 410 4.41 -3.18 1.51
C ALA A 410 5.03 -4.31 0.65
N ILE A 411 5.43 -4.03 -0.60
CA ILE A 411 6.18 -4.98 -1.44
C ILE A 411 7.50 -5.33 -0.76
N ALA A 412 8.28 -4.33 -0.36
CA ALA A 412 9.59 -4.53 0.26
C ALA A 412 9.49 -5.39 1.54
N HIS A 413 8.53 -5.08 2.40
CA HIS A 413 8.30 -5.83 3.64
C HIS A 413 7.83 -7.26 3.37
N GLY A 414 6.96 -7.47 2.38
CA GLY A 414 6.52 -8.82 1.98
C GLY A 414 7.68 -9.69 1.48
N ARG A 415 8.55 -9.14 0.63
CA ARG A 415 9.74 -9.85 0.13
C ARG A 415 10.71 -10.22 1.26
N LYS A 416 10.95 -9.29 2.20
CA LYS A 416 11.77 -9.58 3.39
C LYS A 416 11.13 -10.65 4.28
N ALA A 417 9.81 -10.64 4.44
CA ALA A 417 9.08 -11.68 5.17
C ALA A 417 9.24 -13.05 4.48
N ALA A 418 9.14 -13.13 3.15
CA ALA A 418 9.42 -14.36 2.40
C ALA A 418 10.83 -14.90 2.66
N LEU A 419 11.84 -14.02 2.61
CA LEU A 419 13.22 -14.41 2.93
C LEU A 419 13.36 -14.94 4.36
N ARG A 420 12.64 -14.33 5.32
CA ARG A 420 12.64 -14.79 6.72
C ARG A 420 12.01 -16.17 6.84
N VAL A 421 10.89 -16.41 6.18
CA VAL A 421 10.20 -17.71 6.14
C VAL A 421 11.05 -18.77 5.46
N THR A 422 11.73 -18.47 4.35
CA THR A 422 12.63 -19.43 3.68
C THR A 422 13.83 -19.83 4.55
N ARG A 423 14.26 -18.98 5.49
CA ARG A 423 15.38 -19.27 6.41
C ARG A 423 14.97 -20.10 7.62
N PHE A 424 13.71 -20.00 8.04
CA PHE A 424 13.11 -20.85 9.05
C PHE A 424 12.95 -22.26 8.49
#